data_AF-A0A2S7JYQ1-F1
#
_entry.id   AF-A0A2S7JYQ1-F1
#
_cell.length_a   1.000
_cell.length_b   1.000
_cell.length_c   1.000
_cell.angle_alpha   90.00
_cell.angle_beta   90.00
_cell.angle_gamma   90.00
#
_symmetry.space_group_name_H-M   'P 1'
#
loop_
_entity.id
_entity.type
_entity.pdbx_description
1 polymer ?
#
loop_
_entity_poly.entity_id
_entity_poly.type
_entity_poly.pdbx_seq_one_letter_code
_entity_poly.pdbx_strand_id
1 'polypeptide(L)'
;MGAKPDYSCFGLAAFEPVALRYPIKKWAAAAALASGVFYLILSGGGWSARRAFIMAAIMFAAILVDRRALSLRNVAVAAIIILLTTPEALFSPGFQMSFAAVTALIAAYEWMGARADPDRHFSLFALIKRYAAGLAITDVIAALATAPYALFHFNRVALYSLPANIAAMPIMGFFVVPFAILALVLTPLGLDAWAWRAAAWWMERILDIAGWVAGLQGAVSVTAQWPLSAMLALSAGGLWLCLSRAPWRLAGLAAIPVAALFVAGARPPVLFVSPTGLNAGVIAGKGEGAPALFVHSRRRERFAASLWEEAAGLDPEKARPERMTEILACDEGGCQGAVEDRSAVIAAFTQDKISLAEDCGRADLVVAFFPASPEDWRACKAYLIDRRSVWRRGAHAVWTSRNGDLVVKTANEIRGDRPWTRGG
;
A
#
# COMPACT_ATOMS: atom_id res chain seq x y z
N MET A 1 -33.01 16.08 26.94
CA MET A 1 -31.78 15.38 27.36
C MET A 1 -32.01 13.88 27.19
N GLY A 2 -31.70 13.32 26.02
CA GLY A 2 -31.87 11.89 25.73
C GLY A 2 -30.56 11.35 25.20
N ALA A 3 -29.91 10.48 25.98
CA ALA A 3 -28.69 9.81 25.57
C ALA A 3 -29.04 8.79 24.47
N LYS A 4 -28.49 8.96 23.27
CA LYS A 4 -28.50 7.93 22.24
C LYS A 4 -27.65 6.75 22.72
N PRO A 5 -28.16 5.50 22.75
CA PRO A 5 -27.34 4.35 23.08
C PRO A 5 -26.44 3.98 21.89
N ASP A 6 -25.13 4.14 22.06
CA ASP A 6 -24.11 3.63 21.13
C ASP A 6 -23.86 2.14 21.44
N TYR A 7 -24.01 1.29 20.42
CA TYR A 7 -24.15 -0.17 20.50
C TYR A 7 -22.84 -0.97 20.70
N SER A 8 -21.86 -0.46 21.45
CA SER A 8 -20.52 -1.10 21.57
C SER A 8 -20.34 -2.02 22.79
N CYS A 9 -21.39 -2.39 23.53
CA CYS A 9 -21.25 -3.14 24.79
C CYS A 9 -22.38 -4.15 25.04
N PHE A 10 -22.46 -5.23 24.25
CA PHE A 10 -23.50 -6.26 24.48
C PHE A 10 -23.27 -7.11 25.75
N GLY A 11 -22.03 -7.31 26.20
CA GLY A 11 -21.75 -8.16 27.37
C GLY A 11 -22.01 -7.51 28.73
N LEU A 12 -21.69 -6.22 28.89
CA LEU A 12 -21.84 -5.49 30.15
C LEU A 12 -23.18 -4.74 30.28
N ALA A 13 -23.90 -4.53 29.16
CA ALA A 13 -25.25 -3.96 29.17
C ALA A 13 -26.35 -4.98 29.51
N ALA A 14 -26.02 -6.28 29.59
CA ALA A 14 -26.96 -7.32 30.02
C ALA A 14 -27.33 -7.22 31.52
N PHE A 15 -26.56 -6.46 32.31
CA PHE A 15 -26.80 -6.20 33.73
C PHE A 15 -27.17 -4.73 33.95
N GLU A 16 -28.48 -4.46 33.94
CA GLU A 16 -29.13 -3.14 34.10
C GLU A 16 -28.60 -2.28 35.28
N PRO A 17 -28.25 -2.84 36.47
CA PRO A 17 -27.75 -2.03 37.59
C PRO A 17 -26.33 -1.47 37.38
N VAL A 18 -25.49 -2.17 36.59
CA VAL A 18 -24.08 -1.80 36.36
C VAL A 18 -24.00 -0.74 35.24
N ALA A 19 -24.86 -0.87 34.23
CA ALA A 19 -25.00 0.08 33.12
C ALA A 19 -25.40 1.49 33.54
N LEU A 20 -26.18 1.61 34.61
CA LEU A 20 -26.71 2.89 35.09
C LEU A 20 -25.85 3.55 36.18
N ARG A 21 -24.91 2.82 36.82
CA ARG A 21 -24.16 3.32 38.00
C ARG A 21 -22.66 3.47 37.80
N TYR A 22 -22.06 2.83 36.80
CA TYR A 22 -20.60 2.84 36.60
C TYR A 22 -20.22 3.34 35.19
N PRO A 23 -19.05 4.00 35.03
CA PRO A 23 -18.55 4.42 33.72
C PRO A 23 -18.01 3.21 32.93
N ILE A 24 -18.91 2.33 32.45
CA ILE A 24 -18.60 1.09 31.73
C ILE A 24 -17.66 1.34 30.54
N LYS A 25 -17.84 2.47 29.84
CA LYS A 25 -16.98 2.85 28.70
C LYS A 25 -15.51 2.98 29.09
N LYS A 26 -15.21 3.47 30.30
CA LYS A 26 -13.84 3.61 30.81
C LYS A 26 -13.23 2.26 31.17
N TRP A 27 -14.01 1.38 31.78
CA TRP A 27 -13.57 0.04 32.16
C TRP A 27 -13.32 -0.83 30.93
N ALA A 28 -14.22 -0.76 29.94
CA ALA A 28 -14.04 -1.43 28.65
C ALA A 28 -12.81 -0.89 27.89
N ALA A 29 -12.59 0.43 27.88
CA ALA A 29 -11.41 1.03 27.25
C ALA A 29 -10.10 0.62 27.95
N ALA A 30 -10.09 0.58 29.29
CA ALA A 30 -8.94 0.13 30.07
C ALA A 30 -8.66 -1.37 29.86
N ALA A 31 -9.70 -2.21 29.83
CA ALA A 31 -9.57 -3.63 29.51
C ALA A 31 -9.03 -3.84 28.08
N ALA A 32 -9.55 -3.10 27.09
CA ALA A 32 -9.09 -3.17 25.72
C ALA A 32 -7.62 -2.72 25.58
N LEU A 33 -7.20 -1.67 26.29
CA LEU A 33 -5.80 -1.25 26.39
C LEU A 33 -4.92 -2.35 26.99
N ALA A 34 -5.32 -2.93 28.12
CA ALA A 34 -4.58 -4.00 28.77
C ALA A 34 -4.46 -5.24 27.88
N SER A 35 -5.54 -5.65 27.22
CA SER A 35 -5.53 -6.74 26.24
C SER A 35 -4.62 -6.42 25.04
N GLY A 36 -4.62 -5.16 24.57
CA GLY A 36 -3.74 -4.72 23.48
C GLY A 36 -2.25 -4.78 23.86
N VAL A 37 -1.90 -4.36 25.08
CA VAL A 37 -0.52 -4.48 25.61
C VAL A 37 -0.13 -5.95 25.72
N PHE A 38 -1.00 -6.78 26.29
CA PHE A 38 -0.76 -8.22 26.41
C PHE A 38 -0.51 -8.86 25.04
N TYR A 39 -1.35 -8.55 24.04
CA TYR A 39 -1.15 -9.01 22.67
C TYR A 39 0.16 -8.51 22.06
N LEU A 40 0.54 -7.26 22.30
CA LEU A 40 1.79 -6.69 21.76
C LEU A 40 3.03 -7.41 22.31
N ILE A 41 3.00 -7.76 23.60
CA ILE A 41 4.06 -8.55 24.26
C ILE A 41 4.07 -9.97 23.71
N LEU A 42 2.90 -10.62 23.64
CA LEU A 42 2.76 -12.00 23.18
C LEU A 42 3.19 -12.18 21.72
N SER A 43 2.89 -11.20 20.86
CA SER A 43 3.25 -11.21 19.43
C SER A 43 4.70 -10.83 19.14
N GLY A 44 5.52 -10.55 20.16
CA GLY A 44 6.93 -10.19 19.99
C GLY A 44 7.18 -8.77 19.48
N GLY A 45 6.18 -7.88 19.55
CA GLY A 45 6.37 -6.44 19.31
C GLY A 45 6.78 -6.06 17.88
N GLY A 46 6.21 -6.72 16.85
CA GLY A 46 6.45 -6.36 15.45
C GLY A 46 6.14 -4.88 15.14
N TRP A 47 6.85 -4.28 14.17
CA TRP A 47 6.67 -2.86 13.79
C TRP A 47 5.26 -2.51 13.31
N SER A 48 4.54 -3.47 12.73
CA SER A 48 3.13 -3.30 12.36
C SER A 48 2.22 -3.26 13.59
N ALA A 49 2.37 -4.24 14.50
CA ALA A 49 1.59 -4.35 15.73
C ALA A 49 1.78 -3.15 16.66
N ARG A 50 3.01 -2.65 16.80
CA ARG A 50 3.31 -1.45 17.62
C ARG A 50 2.55 -0.21 17.15
N ARG A 51 2.55 0.07 15.84
CA ARG A 51 1.86 1.24 15.28
C ARG A 51 0.34 1.14 15.41
N ALA A 52 -0.21 -0.03 15.12
CA ALA A 52 -1.64 -0.30 15.33
C ALA A 52 -2.05 -0.13 16.80
N PHE A 53 -1.23 -0.64 17.73
CA PHE A 53 -1.45 -0.48 19.17
C PHE A 53 -1.41 0.99 19.59
N ILE A 54 -0.45 1.80 19.13
CA ILE A 54 -0.38 3.23 19.44
C ILE A 54 -1.66 3.95 18.97
N MET A 55 -2.12 3.68 17.74
CA MET A 55 -3.35 4.29 17.22
C MET A 55 -4.59 3.88 18.04
N ALA A 56 -4.72 2.60 18.36
CA ALA A 56 -5.80 2.10 19.22
C ALA A 56 -5.72 2.68 20.63
N ALA A 57 -4.52 2.79 21.20
CA ALA A 57 -4.29 3.30 22.54
C ALA A 57 -4.67 4.77 22.68
N ILE A 58 -4.33 5.60 21.68
CA ILE A 58 -4.75 7.01 21.66
C ILE A 58 -6.28 7.12 21.59
N MET A 59 -6.94 6.26 20.80
CA MET A 59 -8.40 6.24 20.71
C MET A 59 -9.05 5.82 22.04
N PHE A 60 -8.56 4.77 22.69
CA PHE A 60 -9.05 4.34 24.00
C PHE A 60 -8.73 5.35 25.10
N ALA A 61 -7.58 6.03 25.04
CA ALA A 61 -7.26 7.14 25.94
C ALA A 61 -8.23 8.31 25.77
N ALA A 62 -8.63 8.65 24.53
CA ALA A 62 -9.65 9.67 24.29
C ALA A 62 -11.03 9.30 24.86
N ILE A 63 -11.36 8.00 24.88
CA ILE A 63 -12.57 7.47 25.54
C ILE A 63 -12.47 7.62 27.08
N LEU A 64 -11.30 7.37 27.67
CA LEU A 64 -11.07 7.49 29.11
C LEU A 64 -11.24 8.94 29.61
N VAL A 65 -10.96 9.93 28.76
CA VAL A 65 -11.05 11.38 29.06
C VAL A 65 -12.47 11.96 28.80
N ASP A 66 -13.49 11.13 28.62
CA ASP A 66 -14.90 11.53 28.39
C ASP A 66 -15.12 12.52 27.23
N ARG A 67 -14.22 12.51 26.23
CA ARG A 67 -14.46 13.21 24.96
C ARG A 67 -15.28 12.30 24.06
N ARG A 68 -16.05 12.88 23.13
CA ARG A 68 -16.75 12.10 22.08
C ARG A 68 -15.74 11.20 21.40
N ALA A 69 -15.82 9.89 21.66
CA ALA A 69 -14.86 8.87 21.24
C ALA A 69 -14.55 8.95 19.74
N LEU A 70 -15.62 9.15 18.96
CA LEU A 70 -15.62 9.26 17.51
C LEU A 70 -15.79 10.73 17.14
N SER A 71 -14.68 11.47 17.03
CA SER A 71 -14.69 12.81 16.45
C SER A 71 -13.41 13.06 15.66
N LEU A 72 -13.52 13.83 14.58
CA LEU A 72 -12.37 14.26 13.77
C LEU A 72 -11.32 15.02 14.59
N ARG A 73 -11.73 15.66 15.70
CA ARG A 73 -10.82 16.35 16.63
C ARG A 73 -9.88 15.37 17.34
N ASN A 74 -10.38 14.21 17.77
CA ASN A 74 -9.54 13.21 18.43
C ASN A 74 -8.53 12.60 17.44
N VAL A 75 -8.95 12.39 16.18
CA VAL A 75 -8.06 11.94 15.11
C VAL A 75 -6.94 12.97 14.88
N ALA A 76 -7.26 14.26 14.85
CA ALA A 76 -6.26 15.31 14.71
C ALA A 76 -5.25 15.34 15.87
N VAL A 77 -5.73 15.21 17.12
CA VAL A 77 -4.84 15.12 18.29
C VAL A 77 -3.93 13.89 18.20
N ALA A 78 -4.46 12.74 17.80
CA ALA A 78 -3.67 11.53 17.59
C ALA A 78 -2.59 11.72 16.53
N ALA A 79 -2.94 12.32 15.39
CA ALA A 79 -2.00 12.63 14.32
C ALA A 79 -0.87 13.54 14.82
N ILE A 80 -1.20 14.61 15.56
CA ILE A 80 -0.20 15.54 16.11
C ILE A 80 0.76 14.82 17.06
N ILE A 81 0.25 14.02 18.01
CA ILE A 81 1.10 13.29 18.96
C ILE A 81 2.05 12.31 18.24
N ILE A 82 1.54 11.56 17.25
CA ILE A 82 2.35 10.61 16.49
C ILE A 82 3.41 11.33 15.65
N LEU A 83 3.07 12.46 15.03
CA LEU A 83 4.02 13.22 14.20
C LEU A 83 5.08 13.95 15.03
N LEU A 84 4.77 14.34 16.27
CA LEU A 84 5.75 14.92 17.19
C LEU A 84 6.72 13.87 17.75
N THR A 85 6.24 12.66 17.98
CA THR A 85 7.05 11.56 18.54
C THR A 85 7.80 10.78 17.46
N THR A 86 7.22 10.66 16.26
CA THR A 86 7.74 9.87 15.13
C THR A 86 7.36 10.55 13.80
N PRO A 87 8.05 11.64 13.41
CA PRO A 87 7.75 12.37 12.17
C PRO A 87 7.88 11.50 10.90
N GLU A 88 8.76 10.49 10.93
CA GLU A 88 8.95 9.54 9.84
C GLU A 88 7.72 8.66 9.55
N ALA A 89 6.78 8.55 10.50
CA ALA A 89 5.55 7.79 10.34
C ALA A 89 4.70 8.31 9.17
N LEU A 90 4.78 9.61 8.86
CA LEU A 90 4.04 10.25 7.77
C LEU A 90 4.29 9.60 6.40
N PHE A 91 5.51 9.11 6.16
CA PHE A 91 5.91 8.49 4.90
C PHE A 91 5.58 7.00 4.85
N SER A 92 5.08 6.43 5.95
CA SER A 92 4.78 5.01 6.00
C SER A 92 3.38 4.72 5.44
N PRO A 93 3.24 3.72 4.54
CA PRO A 93 1.94 3.38 3.95
C PRO A 93 0.89 3.04 4.99
N GLY A 94 1.28 2.32 6.05
CA GLY A 94 0.36 1.90 7.12
C GLY A 94 -0.25 3.07 7.90
N PHE A 95 0.54 4.12 8.18
CA PHE A 95 0.01 5.33 8.82
C PHE A 95 -0.99 6.03 7.89
N GLN A 96 -0.62 6.23 6.63
CA GLN A 96 -1.46 6.92 5.64
C GLN A 96 -2.80 6.21 5.42
N MET A 97 -2.77 4.89 5.21
CA MET A 97 -3.96 4.07 5.01
C MET A 97 -4.87 4.06 6.24
N SER A 98 -4.32 3.87 7.44
CA SER A 98 -5.12 3.81 8.65
C SER A 98 -5.78 5.16 8.97
N PHE A 99 -5.02 6.26 8.90
CA PHE A 99 -5.58 7.60 9.14
C PHE A 99 -6.63 7.98 8.11
N ALA A 100 -6.43 7.64 6.83
CA ALA A 100 -7.42 7.89 5.79
C ALA A 100 -8.73 7.12 6.05
N ALA A 101 -8.64 5.82 6.35
CA ALA A 101 -9.79 4.98 6.66
C ALA A 101 -10.57 5.51 7.88
N VAL A 102 -9.88 5.76 9.00
CA VAL A 102 -10.52 6.24 10.24
C VAL A 102 -11.18 7.60 10.04
N THR A 103 -10.51 8.53 9.35
CA THR A 103 -11.06 9.86 9.04
C THR A 103 -12.32 9.76 8.18
N ALA A 104 -12.27 8.96 7.11
CA ALA A 104 -13.41 8.77 6.22
C ALA A 104 -14.59 8.09 6.92
N LEU A 105 -14.33 7.07 7.74
CA LEU A 105 -15.36 6.39 8.53
C LEU A 105 -16.03 7.33 9.51
N ILE A 106 -15.27 8.09 10.31
CA ILE A 106 -15.84 9.04 11.28
C ILE A 106 -16.68 10.10 10.55
N ALA A 107 -16.15 10.69 9.47
CA ALA A 107 -16.89 11.70 8.70
C ALA A 107 -18.19 11.15 8.08
N ALA A 108 -18.14 9.92 7.53
CA ALA A 108 -19.31 9.27 6.94
C ALA A 108 -20.36 8.91 8.01
N TYR A 109 -19.95 8.37 9.15
CA TYR A 109 -20.87 8.02 10.24
C TYR A 109 -21.47 9.25 10.93
N GLU A 110 -20.72 10.34 11.09
CA GLU A 110 -21.28 11.62 11.55
C GLU A 110 -22.35 12.13 10.56
N TRP A 111 -22.09 12.03 9.26
CA TRP A 111 -23.03 12.46 8.21
C TRP A 111 -24.29 11.59 8.13
N MET A 112 -24.14 10.26 8.22
CA MET A 112 -25.26 9.30 8.23
C MET A 112 -26.07 9.39 9.53
N GLY A 113 -25.40 9.51 10.68
CA GLY A 113 -26.02 9.60 11.99
C GLY A 113 -26.86 10.87 12.19
N ALA A 114 -26.51 11.96 11.50
CA ALA A 114 -27.30 13.19 11.46
C ALA A 114 -28.60 13.07 10.64
N ARG A 115 -28.69 12.07 9.76
CA ARG A 115 -29.83 11.81 8.84
C ARG A 115 -30.59 10.54 9.19
N ALA A 116 -30.25 9.91 10.31
CA ALA A 116 -30.88 8.70 10.77
C ALA A 116 -32.30 8.98 11.27
N ASP A 117 -33.30 8.33 10.65
CA ASP A 117 -34.70 8.35 11.06
C ASP A 117 -34.85 7.83 12.52
N PRO A 118 -35.51 8.57 13.42
CA PRO A 118 -35.79 8.15 14.80
C PRO A 118 -36.75 6.95 14.91
N ASP A 119 -37.67 6.80 13.96
CA ASP A 119 -38.77 5.82 14.07
C ASP A 119 -38.39 4.47 13.44
N ARG A 120 -37.57 3.72 14.19
CA ARG A 120 -37.00 2.45 13.73
C ARG A 120 -37.79 1.25 14.21
N HIS A 121 -38.39 0.52 13.27
CA HIS A 121 -39.00 -0.78 13.54
C HIS A 121 -37.95 -1.84 13.94
N PHE A 122 -38.29 -2.66 14.94
CA PHE A 122 -37.50 -3.77 15.45
C PHE A 122 -38.04 -5.10 14.88
N SER A 123 -37.42 -5.56 13.80
CA SER A 123 -37.57 -6.92 13.29
C SER A 123 -36.20 -7.57 13.17
N LEU A 124 -36.08 -8.86 13.46
CA LEU A 124 -34.84 -9.63 13.33
C LEU A 124 -34.27 -9.53 11.91
N PHE A 125 -35.14 -9.54 10.89
CA PHE A 125 -34.74 -9.35 9.50
C PHE A 125 -34.17 -7.95 9.25
N ALA A 126 -34.77 -6.92 9.85
CA ALA A 126 -34.27 -5.55 9.78
C ALA A 126 -32.91 -5.40 10.48
N LEU A 127 -32.65 -6.15 11.56
CA LEU A 127 -31.36 -6.17 12.25
C LEU A 127 -30.26 -6.77 11.37
N ILE A 128 -30.50 -7.95 10.78
CA ILE A 128 -29.55 -8.62 9.89
C ILE A 128 -29.23 -7.74 8.67
N LYS A 129 -30.28 -7.18 8.03
CA LYS A 129 -30.12 -6.28 6.89
C LYS A 129 -29.29 -5.04 7.25
N ARG A 130 -29.51 -4.45 8.42
CA ARG A 130 -28.73 -3.30 8.91
C ARG A 130 -27.28 -3.65 9.22
N TYR A 131 -27.04 -4.82 9.80
CA TYR A 131 -25.69 -5.31 10.07
C TYR A 131 -24.91 -5.51 8.77
N ALA A 132 -25.51 -6.22 7.80
CA ALA A 132 -24.91 -6.45 6.49
C ALA A 132 -24.65 -5.14 5.73
N ALA A 133 -25.63 -4.21 5.74
CA ALA A 133 -25.46 -2.89 5.12
C ALA A 133 -24.38 -2.06 5.82
N GLY A 134 -24.31 -2.09 7.15
CA GLY A 134 -23.28 -1.40 7.92
C GLY A 134 -21.88 -1.93 7.61
N LEU A 135 -21.72 -3.25 7.53
CA LEU A 135 -20.46 -3.89 7.15
C LEU A 135 -20.05 -3.50 5.73
N ALA A 136 -20.96 -3.60 4.76
CA ALA A 136 -20.69 -3.25 3.37
C ALA A 136 -20.33 -1.76 3.22
N ILE A 137 -21.06 -0.85 3.87
CA ILE A 137 -20.79 0.59 3.83
C ILE A 137 -19.41 0.89 4.45
N THR A 138 -19.11 0.31 5.61
CA THR A 138 -17.82 0.47 6.29
C THR A 138 -16.67 0.04 5.38
N ASP A 139 -16.81 -1.14 4.78
CA ASP A 139 -15.77 -1.72 3.93
C ASP A 139 -15.56 -0.90 2.66
N VAL A 140 -16.65 -0.46 1.99
CA VAL A 140 -16.57 0.44 0.84
C VAL A 140 -15.88 1.76 1.19
N ILE A 141 -16.24 2.39 2.31
CA ILE A 141 -15.62 3.65 2.73
C ILE A 141 -14.13 3.44 3.01
N ALA A 142 -13.77 2.37 3.74
CA ALA A 142 -12.38 2.06 4.05
C ALA A 142 -11.57 1.75 2.78
N ALA A 143 -12.12 0.97 1.85
CA ALA A 143 -11.50 0.64 0.59
C ALA A 143 -11.28 1.91 -0.26
N LEU A 144 -12.30 2.76 -0.43
CA LEU A 144 -12.16 4.01 -1.18
C LEU A 144 -11.18 4.98 -0.55
N ALA A 145 -11.15 5.07 0.79
CA ALA A 145 -10.23 5.94 1.50
C ALA A 145 -8.76 5.46 1.42
N THR A 146 -8.53 4.15 1.34
CA THR A 146 -7.19 3.56 1.30
C THR A 146 -6.67 3.33 -0.12
N ALA A 147 -7.56 3.27 -1.12
CA ALA A 147 -7.22 2.99 -2.52
C ALA A 147 -6.11 3.89 -3.11
N PRO A 148 -6.10 5.22 -2.92
CA PRO A 148 -5.04 6.08 -3.49
C PRO A 148 -3.64 5.70 -2.98
N TYR A 149 -3.56 5.32 -1.70
CA TYR A 149 -2.31 4.91 -1.07
C TYR A 149 -1.90 3.50 -1.51
N ALA A 150 -2.88 2.60 -1.72
CA ALA A 150 -2.60 1.26 -2.21
C ALA A 150 -2.07 1.28 -3.65
N LEU A 151 -2.70 2.11 -4.51
CA LEU A 151 -2.26 2.35 -5.88
C LEU A 151 -0.86 2.96 -5.94
N PHE A 152 -0.56 3.94 -5.08
CA PHE A 152 0.73 4.62 -5.07
C PHE A 152 1.88 3.74 -4.53
N HIS A 153 1.65 2.97 -3.46
CA HIS A 153 2.73 2.21 -2.80
C HIS A 153 2.86 0.78 -3.30
N PHE A 154 1.77 0.16 -3.74
CA PHE A 154 1.73 -1.27 -4.05
C PHE A 154 1.37 -1.57 -5.51
N ASN A 155 1.01 -0.57 -6.32
CA ASN A 155 0.67 -0.74 -7.74
C ASN A 155 -0.43 -1.79 -8.00
N ARG A 156 -1.25 -2.10 -6.98
CA ARG A 156 -2.22 -3.19 -7.00
C ARG A 156 -3.56 -2.73 -6.45
N VAL A 157 -4.64 -3.22 -7.07
CA VAL A 157 -6.02 -3.04 -6.60
C VAL A 157 -6.70 -4.40 -6.53
N ALA A 158 -7.28 -4.71 -5.37
CA ALA A 158 -8.11 -5.89 -5.16
C ALA A 158 -9.58 -5.55 -5.49
N LEU A 159 -10.04 -5.94 -6.68
CA LEU A 159 -11.38 -5.61 -7.17
C LEU A 159 -12.48 -6.36 -6.40
N TYR A 160 -12.19 -7.57 -5.93
CA TYR A 160 -13.13 -8.40 -5.15
C TYR A 160 -12.91 -8.31 -3.64
N SER A 161 -12.26 -7.26 -3.14
CA SER A 161 -12.06 -7.03 -1.71
C SER A 161 -13.39 -6.97 -0.95
N LEU A 162 -14.38 -6.27 -1.50
CA LEU A 162 -15.70 -6.11 -0.88
C LEU A 162 -16.46 -7.44 -0.68
N PRO A 163 -16.74 -8.25 -1.71
CA PRO A 163 -17.43 -9.53 -1.52
C PRO A 163 -16.61 -10.49 -0.65
N ALA A 164 -15.28 -10.48 -0.75
CA ALA A 164 -14.41 -11.28 0.11
C ALA A 164 -14.56 -10.89 1.59
N ASN A 165 -14.51 -9.59 1.90
CA ASN A 165 -14.63 -9.08 3.27
C ASN A 165 -16.03 -9.28 3.86
N ILE A 166 -17.08 -9.10 3.05
CA ILE A 166 -18.47 -9.35 3.49
C ILE A 166 -18.66 -10.83 3.87
N ALA A 167 -18.04 -11.76 3.17
CA ALA A 167 -18.11 -13.19 3.48
C ALA A 167 -17.18 -13.60 4.63
N ALA A 168 -15.95 -13.11 4.65
CA ALA A 168 -14.91 -13.52 5.60
C ALA A 168 -15.06 -12.88 6.99
N MET A 169 -15.44 -11.60 7.07
CA MET A 169 -15.48 -10.87 8.36
C MET A 169 -16.48 -11.46 9.36
N PRO A 170 -17.70 -11.86 8.98
CA PRO A 170 -18.61 -12.54 9.91
C PRO A 170 -18.03 -13.86 10.42
N ILE A 171 -17.39 -14.65 9.55
CA ILE A 171 -16.77 -15.92 9.95
C ILE A 171 -15.65 -15.67 10.97
N MET A 172 -14.81 -14.67 10.69
CA MET A 172 -13.72 -14.29 11.58
C MET A 172 -14.24 -13.83 12.94
N GLY A 173 -15.23 -12.94 12.96
CA GLY A 173 -15.75 -12.33 14.19
C GLY A 173 -16.62 -13.25 15.04
N PHE A 174 -17.49 -14.06 14.42
CA PHE A 174 -18.44 -14.91 15.17
C PHE A 174 -17.88 -16.29 15.52
N PHE A 175 -16.90 -16.79 14.77
CA PHE A 175 -16.41 -18.16 14.96
C PHE A 175 -14.91 -18.20 15.25
N VAL A 176 -14.06 -17.70 14.35
CA VAL A 176 -12.60 -17.86 14.50
C VAL A 176 -12.08 -17.23 15.79
N VAL A 177 -12.38 -15.95 16.02
CA VAL A 177 -11.88 -15.21 17.20
C VAL A 177 -12.44 -15.78 18.51
N PRO A 178 -13.75 -16.05 18.66
CA PRO A 178 -14.28 -16.66 19.88
C PRO A 178 -13.67 -18.03 20.19
N PHE A 179 -13.52 -18.92 19.20
CA PHE A 179 -12.90 -20.23 19.43
C PHE A 179 -11.40 -20.11 19.75
N ALA A 180 -10.68 -19.17 19.14
CA ALA A 180 -9.28 -18.93 19.45
C ALA A 180 -9.08 -18.39 20.89
N ILE A 181 -9.93 -17.46 21.34
CA ILE A 181 -9.92 -16.97 22.72
C ILE A 181 -10.25 -18.11 23.69
N LEU A 182 -11.28 -18.90 23.37
CA LEU A 182 -11.67 -20.04 24.20
C LEU A 182 -10.53 -21.07 24.30
N ALA A 183 -9.86 -21.36 23.19
CA ALA A 183 -8.70 -22.23 23.17
C ALA A 183 -7.59 -21.70 24.09
N LEU A 184 -7.25 -20.41 23.98
CA LEU A 184 -6.23 -19.78 24.83
C LEU A 184 -6.57 -19.87 26.33
N VAL A 185 -7.85 -19.71 26.70
CA VAL A 185 -8.31 -19.85 28.09
C VAL A 185 -8.25 -21.31 28.58
N LEU A 186 -8.44 -22.28 27.69
CA LEU A 186 -8.40 -23.71 28.01
C LEU A 186 -6.99 -24.30 27.99
N THR A 187 -6.01 -23.62 27.38
CA THR A 187 -4.62 -24.09 27.27
C THR A 187 -3.99 -24.43 28.64
N PRO A 188 -4.14 -23.62 29.70
CA PRO A 188 -3.63 -23.96 31.03
C PRO A 188 -4.24 -25.23 31.64
N LEU A 189 -5.45 -25.62 31.20
CA LEU A 189 -6.18 -26.80 31.66
C LEU A 189 -5.91 -28.04 30.78
N GLY A 190 -5.18 -27.88 29.66
CA GLY A 190 -4.94 -28.94 28.68
C GLY A 190 -6.20 -29.37 27.89
N LEU A 191 -7.26 -28.55 27.88
CA LEU A 191 -8.55 -28.85 27.23
C LEU A 191 -8.79 -28.05 25.95
N ASP A 192 -7.75 -27.48 25.34
CA ASP A 192 -7.82 -26.53 24.23
C ASP A 192 -7.90 -27.18 22.84
N ALA A 193 -7.56 -28.47 22.72
CA ALA A 193 -7.46 -29.16 21.44
C ALA A 193 -8.71 -29.07 20.55
N TRP A 194 -9.90 -29.19 21.13
CA TRP A 194 -11.16 -29.12 20.37
C TRP A 194 -11.48 -27.68 19.92
N ALA A 195 -11.15 -26.68 20.76
CA ALA A 195 -11.37 -25.28 20.46
C ALA A 195 -10.41 -24.79 19.36
N TRP A 196 -9.14 -25.21 19.39
CA TRP A 196 -8.18 -24.98 18.30
C TRP A 196 -8.63 -25.64 16.99
N ARG A 197 -9.14 -26.88 17.05
CA ARG A 197 -9.68 -27.57 15.87
C ARG A 197 -10.87 -26.84 15.27
N ALA A 198 -11.79 -26.34 16.11
CA ALA A 198 -12.92 -25.54 15.67
C ALA A 198 -12.46 -24.22 15.02
N ALA A 199 -11.52 -23.50 15.64
CA ALA A 199 -10.95 -22.27 15.09
C ALA A 199 -10.26 -22.51 13.74
N ALA A 200 -9.47 -23.59 13.63
CA ALA A 200 -8.80 -23.99 12.39
C ALA A 200 -9.80 -24.32 11.28
N TRP A 201 -10.87 -25.07 11.59
CA TRP A 201 -11.90 -25.41 10.61
C TRP A 201 -12.56 -24.17 10.01
N TRP A 202 -12.87 -23.15 10.83
CA TRP A 202 -13.42 -21.89 10.32
C TRP A 202 -12.40 -21.05 9.56
N MET A 203 -11.13 -21.10 9.97
CA MET A 203 -10.04 -20.45 9.24
C MET A 203 -9.86 -21.06 7.85
N GLU A 204 -9.97 -22.38 7.70
CA GLU A 204 -9.96 -23.04 6.40
C GLU A 204 -11.10 -22.54 5.51
N ARG A 205 -12.31 -22.30 6.04
CA ARG A 205 -13.41 -21.72 5.25
C ARG A 205 -13.08 -20.33 4.73
N ILE A 206 -12.36 -19.52 5.50
CA ILE A 206 -11.86 -18.21 5.03
C ILE A 206 -10.82 -18.40 3.92
N LEU A 207 -9.93 -19.39 4.05
CA LEU A 207 -8.96 -19.71 3.00
C LEU A 207 -9.63 -20.24 1.73
N ASP A 208 -10.70 -21.04 1.84
CA ASP A 208 -11.49 -21.51 0.71
C ASP A 208 -12.12 -20.33 -0.05
N ILE A 209 -12.70 -19.37 0.68
CA ILE A 209 -13.24 -18.12 0.10
C ILE A 209 -12.11 -17.33 -0.57
N ALA A 210 -10.97 -17.17 0.09
CA ALA A 210 -9.82 -16.44 -0.46
C ALA A 210 -9.29 -17.09 -1.74
N GLY A 211 -9.18 -18.42 -1.78
CA GLY A 211 -8.76 -19.18 -2.96
C GLY A 211 -9.76 -19.07 -4.11
N TRP A 212 -11.06 -19.13 -3.80
CA TRP A 212 -12.11 -18.91 -4.80
C TRP A 212 -12.05 -17.50 -5.40
N VAL A 213 -11.93 -16.47 -4.55
CA VAL A 213 -11.82 -15.07 -4.99
C VAL A 213 -10.54 -14.83 -5.80
N ALA A 214 -9.42 -15.40 -5.37
CA ALA A 214 -8.13 -15.29 -6.08
C ALA A 214 -8.18 -15.94 -7.47
N GLY A 215 -8.99 -16.99 -7.65
CA GLY A 215 -9.21 -17.64 -8.95
C GLY A 215 -10.09 -16.85 -9.93
N LEU A 216 -10.78 -15.80 -9.48
CA LEU A 216 -11.61 -14.98 -10.35
C LEU A 216 -10.76 -14.12 -11.30
N GLN A 217 -11.20 -14.02 -12.56
CA GLN A 217 -10.54 -13.14 -13.52
C GLN A 217 -10.58 -11.69 -13.03
N GLY A 218 -9.42 -11.04 -13.04
CA GLY A 218 -9.26 -9.67 -12.57
C GLY A 218 -9.26 -9.50 -11.04
N ALA A 219 -9.07 -10.57 -10.25
CA ALA A 219 -9.09 -10.44 -8.79
C ALA A 219 -8.11 -9.42 -8.23
N VAL A 220 -6.93 -9.37 -8.84
CA VAL A 220 -5.95 -8.30 -8.64
C VAL A 220 -5.69 -7.66 -10.00
N SER A 221 -5.83 -6.35 -10.05
CA SER A 221 -5.39 -5.53 -11.17
C SER A 221 -4.11 -4.82 -10.77
N VAL A 222 -3.07 -4.95 -11.61
CA VAL A 222 -1.82 -4.21 -11.46
C VAL A 222 -1.91 -2.96 -12.32
N THR A 223 -1.49 -1.83 -11.78
CA THR A 223 -1.49 -0.54 -12.47
C THR A 223 -0.07 0.02 -12.49
N ALA A 224 0.30 0.74 -13.54
CA ALA A 224 1.57 1.46 -13.56
C ALA A 224 1.67 2.43 -12.37
N GLN A 225 2.90 2.75 -11.97
CA GLN A 225 3.15 3.54 -10.77
C GLN A 225 2.45 4.91 -10.82
N TRP A 226 1.60 5.16 -9.83
CA TRP A 226 0.90 6.44 -9.71
C TRP A 226 1.88 7.54 -9.28
N PRO A 227 1.80 8.75 -9.87
CA PRO A 227 2.65 9.85 -9.44
C PRO A 227 2.22 10.37 -8.07
N LEU A 228 3.18 10.92 -7.31
CA LEU A 228 2.92 11.51 -5.99
C LEU A 228 1.84 12.61 -6.06
N SER A 229 1.78 13.36 -7.16
CA SER A 229 0.76 14.40 -7.38
C SER A 229 -0.66 13.85 -7.40
N ALA A 230 -0.89 12.66 -7.97
CA ALA A 230 -2.21 12.03 -7.97
C ALA A 230 -2.63 11.60 -6.57
N MET A 231 -1.71 11.01 -5.80
CA MET A 231 -1.95 10.66 -4.39
C MET A 231 -2.29 11.92 -3.58
N LEU A 232 -1.49 12.98 -3.70
CA LEU A 232 -1.71 14.24 -2.97
C LEU A 232 -3.03 14.91 -3.35
N ALA A 233 -3.39 14.93 -4.63
CA ALA A 233 -4.67 15.47 -5.09
C ALA A 233 -5.85 14.72 -4.46
N LEU A 234 -5.84 13.39 -4.47
CA LEU A 234 -6.89 12.57 -3.86
C LEU A 234 -6.93 12.70 -2.34
N SER A 235 -5.78 12.78 -1.67
CA SER A 235 -5.72 13.07 -0.23
C SER A 235 -6.33 14.43 0.09
N ALA A 236 -6.00 15.48 -0.66
CA ALA A 236 -6.54 16.82 -0.47
C ALA A 236 -8.06 16.88 -0.74
N GLY A 237 -8.52 16.25 -1.82
CA GLY A 237 -9.95 16.15 -2.13
C GLY A 237 -10.74 15.34 -1.09
N GLY A 238 -10.17 14.24 -0.61
CA GLY A 238 -10.74 13.42 0.46
C GLY A 238 -10.83 14.19 1.79
N LEU A 239 -9.78 14.92 2.16
CA LEU A 239 -9.80 15.80 3.33
C LEU A 239 -10.82 16.92 3.17
N TRP A 240 -10.91 17.55 2.00
CA TRP A 240 -11.93 18.56 1.73
C TRP A 240 -13.35 18.01 1.91
N LEU A 241 -13.61 16.80 1.37
CA LEU A 241 -14.88 16.11 1.48
C LEU A 241 -15.23 15.75 2.93
N CYS A 242 -14.25 15.31 3.73
CA CYS A 242 -14.45 14.87 5.12
C CYS A 242 -14.56 16.04 6.10
N LEU A 243 -13.81 17.12 5.90
CA LEU A 243 -13.72 18.24 6.85
C LEU A 243 -14.75 19.34 6.58
N SER A 244 -15.22 19.49 5.34
CA SER A 244 -16.20 20.53 4.98
C SER A 244 -17.62 20.15 5.41
N ARG A 245 -18.28 21.03 6.16
CA ARG A 245 -19.65 20.80 6.67
C ARG A 245 -20.76 21.15 5.69
N ALA A 246 -20.50 22.04 4.74
CA ALA A 246 -21.51 22.58 3.84
C ALA A 246 -21.47 21.87 2.46
N PRO A 247 -22.44 22.13 1.55
CA PRO A 247 -22.58 21.35 0.32
C PRO A 247 -21.38 21.47 -0.64
N TRP A 248 -20.57 22.53 -0.53
CA TRP A 248 -19.31 22.66 -1.27
C TRP A 248 -18.28 21.59 -0.92
N ARG A 249 -18.52 20.75 0.09
CA ARG A 249 -17.73 19.53 0.33
C ARG A 249 -17.63 18.65 -0.92
N LEU A 250 -18.66 18.65 -1.77
CA LEU A 250 -18.67 17.87 -3.02
C LEU A 250 -17.64 18.36 -4.03
N ALA A 251 -17.14 19.60 -3.90
CA ALA A 251 -16.01 20.07 -4.70
C ALA A 251 -14.75 19.21 -4.51
N GLY A 252 -14.63 18.49 -3.38
CA GLY A 252 -13.55 17.52 -3.17
C GLY A 252 -13.54 16.38 -4.20
N LEU A 253 -14.69 16.05 -4.81
CA LEU A 253 -14.77 15.05 -5.89
C LEU A 253 -14.05 15.50 -7.16
N ALA A 254 -13.82 16.81 -7.34
CA ALA A 254 -13.01 17.32 -8.45
C ALA A 254 -11.54 16.83 -8.40
N ALA A 255 -11.08 16.33 -7.25
CA ALA A 255 -9.78 15.68 -7.16
C ALA A 255 -9.67 14.41 -8.01
N ILE A 256 -10.77 13.72 -8.29
CA ILE A 256 -10.78 12.49 -9.10
C ILE A 256 -10.33 12.78 -10.55
N PRO A 257 -10.98 13.69 -11.31
CA PRO A 257 -10.51 14.02 -12.65
C PRO A 257 -9.13 14.68 -12.65
N VAL A 258 -8.77 15.47 -11.64
CA VAL A 258 -7.41 16.05 -11.50
C VAL A 258 -6.36 14.95 -11.32
N ALA A 259 -6.61 13.97 -10.47
CA ALA A 259 -5.71 12.83 -10.30
C ALA A 259 -5.63 11.98 -11.58
N ALA A 260 -6.75 11.77 -12.28
CA ALA A 260 -6.76 11.08 -13.57
C ALA A 260 -5.91 11.81 -14.61
N LEU A 261 -5.93 13.14 -14.65
CA LEU A 261 -5.05 13.94 -15.52
C LEU A 261 -3.57 13.78 -15.15
N PHE A 262 -3.23 13.76 -13.86
CA PHE A 262 -1.85 13.50 -13.43
C PHE A 262 -1.37 12.10 -13.80
N VAL A 263 -2.23 11.08 -13.63
CA VAL A 263 -1.92 9.70 -14.03
C VAL A 263 -1.76 9.60 -15.55
N ALA A 264 -2.68 10.20 -16.33
CA ALA A 264 -2.59 10.21 -17.79
C ALA A 264 -1.36 10.97 -18.33
N GLY A 265 -0.89 11.98 -17.60
CA GLY A 265 0.32 12.72 -17.92
C GLY A 265 1.62 12.03 -17.46
N ALA A 266 1.53 11.06 -16.55
CA ALA A 266 2.69 10.33 -16.04
C ALA A 266 3.16 9.32 -17.08
N ARG A 267 4.46 9.36 -17.38
CA ARG A 267 5.11 8.37 -18.24
C ARG A 267 5.89 7.38 -17.37
N PRO A 268 5.73 6.06 -17.59
CA PRO A 268 6.58 5.09 -16.93
C PRO A 268 8.04 5.29 -17.34
N PRO A 269 9.01 4.87 -16.50
CA PRO A 269 10.42 4.85 -16.88
C PRO A 269 10.63 3.87 -18.04
N VAL A 270 11.50 4.21 -18.98
CA VAL A 270 11.85 3.33 -20.10
C VAL A 270 12.89 2.27 -19.70
N LEU A 271 13.75 2.61 -18.73
CA LEU A 271 14.85 1.77 -18.28
C LEU A 271 14.99 1.81 -16.76
N PHE A 272 15.23 0.63 -16.19
CA PHE A 272 15.60 0.42 -14.79
C PHE A 272 16.98 -0.20 -14.69
N VAL A 273 17.75 0.24 -13.68
CA VAL A 273 19.02 -0.37 -13.29
C VAL A 273 18.94 -0.75 -11.82
N SER A 274 19.33 -1.99 -11.51
CA SER A 274 19.27 -2.53 -10.16
C SER A 274 20.20 -1.81 -9.19
N PRO A 275 19.95 -1.84 -7.87
CA PRO A 275 20.83 -1.21 -6.88
C PRO A 275 22.19 -1.91 -6.74
N THR A 276 22.37 -3.13 -7.26
CA THR A 276 23.69 -3.78 -7.29
C THR A 276 24.45 -3.54 -8.60
N GLY A 277 23.76 -3.04 -9.63
CA GLY A 277 24.32 -2.81 -10.96
C GLY A 277 24.65 -4.11 -11.70
N LEU A 278 23.96 -5.22 -11.37
CA LEU A 278 24.13 -6.52 -11.99
C LEU A 278 23.02 -6.89 -12.97
N ASN A 279 21.95 -6.09 -13.01
CA ASN A 279 20.83 -6.29 -13.92
C ASN A 279 20.23 -4.94 -14.33
N ALA A 280 19.66 -4.93 -15.52
CA ALA A 280 18.94 -3.80 -16.07
C ALA A 280 17.71 -4.31 -16.81
N GLY A 281 16.66 -3.50 -16.89
CA GLY A 281 15.38 -3.85 -17.49
C GLY A 281 14.82 -2.72 -18.32
N VAL A 282 14.47 -2.99 -19.58
CA VAL A 282 13.83 -2.06 -20.50
C VAL A 282 12.37 -2.44 -20.68
N ILE A 283 11.47 -1.46 -20.62
CA ILE A 283 10.06 -1.65 -20.98
C ILE A 283 9.91 -1.29 -22.45
N ALA A 284 9.50 -2.24 -23.27
CA ALA A 284 9.22 -2.02 -24.69
C ALA A 284 7.93 -2.72 -25.11
N GLY A 285 7.24 -2.15 -26.11
CA GLY A 285 6.14 -2.80 -26.80
C GLY A 285 6.67 -3.72 -27.89
N LYS A 286 6.05 -4.90 -28.07
CA LYS A 286 6.38 -5.82 -29.18
C LYS A 286 5.33 -5.63 -30.28
N GLY A 287 5.48 -4.61 -31.13
CA GLY A 287 4.50 -4.28 -32.17
C GLY A 287 3.12 -3.93 -31.60
N GLU A 288 2.05 -4.58 -32.09
CA GLU A 288 0.68 -4.43 -31.56
C GLU A 288 0.43 -5.17 -30.22
N GLY A 289 1.43 -5.86 -29.69
CA GLY A 289 1.35 -6.59 -28.43
C GLY A 289 1.38 -5.69 -27.18
N ALA A 290 0.97 -6.25 -26.04
CA ALA A 290 1.12 -5.60 -24.74
C ALA A 290 2.61 -5.33 -24.43
N PRO A 291 2.95 -4.24 -23.72
CA PRO A 291 4.31 -3.97 -23.29
C PRO A 291 4.85 -5.10 -22.40
N ALA A 292 6.13 -5.41 -22.55
CA ALA A 292 6.83 -6.41 -21.76
C ALA A 292 8.12 -5.84 -21.17
N LEU A 293 8.59 -6.45 -20.08
CA LEU A 293 9.87 -6.13 -19.47
C LEU A 293 10.96 -7.02 -20.07
N PHE A 294 11.97 -6.41 -20.67
CA PHE A 294 13.14 -7.09 -21.22
C PHE A 294 14.35 -6.86 -20.31
N VAL A 295 14.85 -7.93 -19.70
CA VAL A 295 15.98 -7.86 -18.75
C VAL A 295 17.27 -8.39 -19.35
N HIS A 296 18.38 -7.86 -18.86
CA HIS A 296 19.72 -8.36 -19.20
C HIS A 296 19.91 -9.81 -18.71
N SER A 297 19.52 -10.10 -17.46
CA SER A 297 19.59 -11.45 -16.88
C SER A 297 18.28 -11.87 -16.22
N ARG A 298 17.73 -13.03 -16.61
CA ARG A 298 16.56 -13.65 -15.93
C ARG A 298 16.92 -14.41 -14.64
N ARG A 299 18.22 -14.62 -14.39
CA ARG A 299 18.69 -15.40 -13.22
C ARG A 299 19.07 -14.50 -12.06
N ARG A 300 19.72 -13.36 -12.35
CA ARG A 300 20.15 -12.40 -11.32
C ARG A 300 19.00 -11.46 -10.96
N GLU A 301 18.87 -11.16 -9.68
CA GLU A 301 17.97 -10.11 -9.16
C GLU A 301 16.51 -10.23 -9.63
N ARG A 302 15.94 -11.44 -9.61
CA ARG A 302 14.53 -11.69 -9.97
C ARG A 302 13.55 -10.82 -9.21
N PHE A 303 13.84 -10.53 -7.93
CA PHE A 303 13.04 -9.65 -7.11
C PHE A 303 13.03 -8.19 -7.61
N ALA A 304 14.15 -7.70 -8.15
CA ALA A 304 14.19 -6.37 -8.75
C ALA A 304 13.37 -6.34 -10.04
N ALA A 305 13.47 -7.40 -10.86
CA ALA A 305 12.68 -7.53 -12.08
C ALA A 305 11.17 -7.55 -11.79
N SER A 306 10.70 -8.30 -10.79
CA SER A 306 9.28 -8.32 -10.42
C SER A 306 8.78 -6.95 -9.93
N LEU A 307 9.63 -6.19 -9.22
CA LEU A 307 9.28 -4.83 -8.80
C LEU A 307 9.17 -3.87 -10.00
N TRP A 308 9.99 -4.06 -11.04
CA TRP A 308 9.91 -3.27 -12.28
C TRP A 308 8.67 -3.63 -13.10
N GLU A 309 8.29 -4.90 -13.16
CA GLU A 309 7.01 -5.34 -13.75
C GLU A 309 5.83 -4.66 -13.05
N GLU A 310 5.79 -4.69 -11.72
CA GLU A 310 4.73 -4.01 -10.95
C GLU A 310 4.72 -2.50 -11.20
N ALA A 311 5.88 -1.85 -11.22
CA ALA A 311 5.98 -0.42 -11.51
C ALA A 311 5.54 -0.07 -12.93
N ALA A 312 5.72 -0.99 -13.88
CA ALA A 312 5.26 -0.90 -15.26
C ALA A 312 3.74 -1.14 -15.42
N GLY A 313 3.07 -1.65 -14.38
CA GLY A 313 1.69 -2.11 -14.49
C GLY A 313 1.55 -3.50 -15.09
N LEU A 314 2.63 -4.27 -15.15
CA LEU A 314 2.66 -5.66 -15.60
C LEU A 314 2.46 -6.58 -14.40
N ASP A 315 1.54 -7.53 -14.52
CA ASP A 315 1.27 -8.50 -13.45
C ASP A 315 2.38 -9.55 -13.39
N PRO A 316 3.22 -9.58 -12.33
CA PRO A 316 4.37 -10.49 -12.25
C PRO A 316 3.97 -11.97 -12.12
N GLU A 317 2.70 -12.29 -11.84
CA GLU A 317 2.22 -13.68 -11.83
C GLU A 317 1.88 -14.18 -13.25
N LYS A 318 1.56 -13.26 -14.17
CA LYS A 318 1.17 -13.57 -15.56
C LYS A 318 2.27 -13.23 -16.56
N ALA A 319 2.91 -12.09 -16.38
CA ALA A 319 4.06 -11.64 -17.15
C ALA A 319 5.32 -12.34 -16.65
N ARG A 320 6.25 -12.62 -17.57
CA ARG A 320 7.59 -13.06 -17.22
C ARG A 320 8.60 -12.16 -17.93
N PRO A 321 9.71 -11.79 -17.28
CA PRO A 321 10.72 -10.98 -17.93
C PRO A 321 11.32 -11.73 -19.14
N GLU A 322 11.27 -11.09 -20.31
CA GLU A 322 11.90 -11.55 -21.54
C GLU A 322 13.39 -11.15 -21.56
N ARG A 323 14.19 -11.68 -22.51
CA ARG A 323 15.61 -11.30 -22.61
C ARG A 323 15.75 -10.07 -23.51
N MET A 324 16.66 -9.17 -23.16
CA MET A 324 17.04 -8.03 -24.02
C MET A 324 17.43 -8.41 -25.46
N THR A 325 17.94 -9.63 -25.67
CA THR A 325 18.26 -10.18 -27.01
C THR A 325 17.07 -10.27 -27.96
N GLU A 326 15.84 -10.13 -27.45
CA GLU A 326 14.62 -10.20 -28.27
C GLU A 326 14.22 -8.86 -28.88
N ILE A 327 14.76 -7.75 -28.36
CA ILE A 327 14.45 -6.38 -28.82
C ILE A 327 15.69 -5.55 -29.18
N LEU A 328 16.86 -5.94 -28.70
CA LEU A 328 18.14 -5.25 -28.93
C LEU A 328 19.09 -6.15 -29.72
N ALA A 329 19.96 -5.54 -30.51
CA ALA A 329 21.06 -6.24 -31.16
C ALA A 329 22.12 -6.56 -30.11
N CYS A 330 22.34 -7.84 -29.82
CA CYS A 330 23.30 -8.27 -28.82
C CYS A 330 24.41 -9.12 -29.43
N ASP A 331 25.63 -8.91 -28.96
CA ASP A 331 26.82 -9.70 -29.23
C ASP A 331 27.43 -10.22 -27.93
N GLU A 332 28.68 -10.70 -27.97
CA GLU A 332 29.38 -11.17 -26.78
C GLU A 332 29.71 -10.03 -25.80
N GLY A 333 29.93 -8.81 -26.30
CA GLY A 333 30.34 -7.65 -25.50
C GLY A 333 29.18 -6.87 -24.88
N GLY A 334 27.97 -6.99 -25.42
CA GLY A 334 26.80 -6.29 -24.89
C GLY A 334 25.53 -6.37 -25.74
N CYS A 335 24.58 -5.52 -25.41
CA CYS A 335 23.35 -5.31 -26.19
C CYS A 335 23.19 -3.82 -26.52
N GLN A 336 22.82 -3.48 -27.75
CA GLN A 336 22.56 -2.12 -28.19
C GLN A 336 21.25 -2.01 -28.96
N GLY A 337 20.53 -0.90 -28.79
CA GLY A 337 19.38 -0.56 -29.62
C GLY A 337 18.54 0.57 -29.05
N ALA A 338 17.48 0.92 -29.78
CA ALA A 338 16.53 1.95 -29.34
C ALA A 338 15.67 1.42 -28.19
N VAL A 339 15.51 2.22 -27.14
CA VAL A 339 14.77 1.84 -25.92
C VAL A 339 13.26 2.09 -26.06
N GLU A 340 12.86 2.95 -26.99
CA GLU A 340 11.45 3.28 -27.23
C GLU A 340 11.28 3.64 -28.72
N ASP A 341 10.30 3.04 -29.41
CA ASP A 341 10.07 3.18 -30.87
C ASP A 341 9.99 4.63 -31.37
N ARG A 342 9.58 5.56 -30.50
CA ARG A 342 9.40 6.99 -30.84
C ARG A 342 10.53 7.89 -30.36
N SER A 343 11.43 7.38 -29.52
CA SER A 343 12.59 8.14 -29.03
C SER A 343 13.82 7.63 -29.77
N ALA A 344 14.59 8.54 -30.39
CA ALA A 344 15.85 8.18 -31.04
C ALA A 344 16.96 7.80 -30.03
N VAL A 345 16.61 7.49 -28.78
CA VAL A 345 17.54 7.22 -27.69
C VAL A 345 18.05 5.79 -27.82
N ILE A 346 19.35 5.68 -28.10
CA ILE A 346 20.05 4.41 -28.18
C ILE A 346 20.68 4.11 -26.81
N ALA A 347 20.34 2.95 -26.24
CA ALA A 347 21.01 2.44 -25.05
C ALA A 347 21.92 1.26 -25.38
N ALA A 348 23.08 1.22 -24.75
CA ALA A 348 24.00 0.09 -24.76
C ALA A 348 24.16 -0.51 -23.36
N PHE A 349 24.24 -1.84 -23.30
CA PHE A 349 24.38 -2.64 -22.09
C PHE A 349 25.67 -3.43 -22.19
N THR A 350 26.74 -2.87 -21.63
CA THR A 350 28.11 -3.35 -21.84
C THR A 350 28.54 -4.28 -20.70
N GLN A 351 29.06 -5.45 -21.06
CA GLN A 351 29.60 -6.43 -20.12
C GLN A 351 31.13 -6.32 -19.97
N ASP A 352 31.82 -5.83 -20.99
CA ASP A 352 33.28 -5.80 -21.06
C ASP A 352 33.87 -4.40 -21.24
N LYS A 353 35.09 -4.21 -20.75
CA LYS A 353 35.80 -2.91 -20.89
C LYS A 353 36.18 -2.57 -22.32
N ILE A 354 36.36 -3.58 -23.17
CA ILE A 354 36.85 -3.40 -24.54
C ILE A 354 35.79 -2.69 -25.39
N SER A 355 34.53 -3.13 -25.29
CA SER A 355 33.40 -2.58 -26.05
C SER A 355 32.91 -1.22 -25.54
N LEU A 356 33.30 -0.83 -24.31
CA LEU A 356 32.83 0.40 -23.67
C LEU A 356 33.11 1.66 -24.50
N ALA A 357 34.30 1.75 -25.11
CA ALA A 357 34.68 2.93 -25.89
C ALA A 357 33.84 3.07 -27.17
N GLU A 358 33.49 1.95 -27.81
CA GLU A 358 32.63 1.91 -28.99
C GLU A 358 31.18 2.27 -28.62
N ASP A 359 30.66 1.66 -27.56
CA ASP A 359 29.31 1.91 -27.04
C ASP A 359 29.12 3.39 -26.63
N CYS A 360 30.10 3.95 -25.92
CA CYS A 360 30.11 5.37 -25.53
C CYS A 360 30.13 6.36 -26.71
N GLY A 361 30.54 5.91 -27.90
CA GLY A 361 30.54 6.71 -29.12
C GLY A 361 29.26 6.59 -29.94
N ARG A 362 28.48 5.52 -29.76
CA ARG A 362 27.29 5.21 -30.58
C ARG A 362 25.97 5.29 -29.83
N ALA A 363 25.97 5.17 -28.50
CA ALA A 363 24.77 5.24 -27.68
C ALA A 363 24.63 6.61 -27.01
N ASP A 364 23.40 6.99 -26.68
CA ASP A 364 23.10 8.16 -25.83
C ASP A 364 23.23 7.81 -24.34
N LEU A 365 23.01 6.53 -24.01
CA LEU A 365 23.01 5.98 -22.67
C LEU A 365 23.77 4.66 -22.64
N VAL A 366 24.74 4.52 -21.73
CA VAL A 366 25.50 3.28 -21.56
C VAL A 366 25.33 2.75 -20.14
N VAL A 367 24.91 1.50 -20.00
CA VAL A 367 24.87 0.79 -18.71
C VAL A 367 26.01 -0.22 -18.69
N ALA A 368 27.03 0.05 -17.88
CA ALA A 368 28.17 -0.85 -17.68
C ALA A 368 27.98 -1.66 -16.40
N PHE A 369 27.97 -3.00 -16.52
CA PHE A 369 27.82 -3.91 -15.37
C PHE A 369 29.11 -4.08 -14.53
N PHE A 370 30.12 -3.27 -14.82
CA PHE A 370 31.42 -3.21 -14.14
C PHE A 370 31.76 -1.76 -13.74
N PRO A 371 32.69 -1.52 -12.81
CA PRO A 371 33.13 -0.17 -12.46
C PRO A 371 34.03 0.40 -13.56
N ALA A 372 33.64 1.54 -14.13
CA ALA A 372 34.42 2.25 -15.14
C ALA A 372 35.52 3.10 -14.49
N SER A 373 36.63 3.28 -15.19
CA SER A 373 37.73 4.13 -14.71
C SER A 373 37.36 5.62 -14.84
N PRO A 374 38.03 6.52 -14.09
CA PRO A 374 37.83 7.96 -14.26
C PRO A 374 38.16 8.46 -15.68
N GLU A 375 39.02 7.78 -16.41
CA GLU A 375 39.37 8.11 -17.80
C GLU A 375 38.23 7.75 -18.74
N ASP A 376 37.66 6.54 -18.59
CA ASP A 376 36.48 6.10 -19.34
C ASP A 376 35.31 7.08 -19.16
N TRP A 377 35.10 7.54 -17.93
CA TRP A 377 34.06 8.52 -17.60
C TRP A 377 34.24 9.87 -18.29
N ARG A 378 35.49 10.31 -18.51
CA ARG A 378 35.77 11.57 -19.22
C ARG A 378 35.71 11.40 -20.73
N ALA A 379 36.04 10.21 -21.23
CA ALA A 379 36.05 9.89 -22.65
C ALA A 379 34.64 9.57 -23.19
N CYS A 380 33.73 9.08 -22.34
CA CYS A 380 32.38 8.73 -22.74
C CYS A 380 31.52 9.96 -23.04
N LYS A 381 31.03 10.09 -24.28
CA LYS A 381 30.11 11.15 -24.67
C LYS A 381 28.67 10.86 -24.22
N ALA A 382 28.32 9.58 -24.14
CA ALA A 382 27.05 9.09 -23.64
C ALA A 382 26.89 9.33 -22.13
N TYR A 383 25.64 9.34 -21.65
CA TYR A 383 25.39 9.25 -20.21
C TYR A 383 25.78 7.85 -19.72
N LEU A 384 26.84 7.74 -18.93
CA LEU A 384 27.34 6.46 -18.42
C LEU A 384 26.69 6.12 -17.06
N ILE A 385 26.17 4.91 -16.91
CA ILE A 385 25.74 4.31 -15.65
C ILE A 385 26.60 3.08 -15.42
N ASP A 386 27.64 3.25 -14.62
CA ASP A 386 28.53 2.15 -14.24
C ASP A 386 28.21 1.62 -12.84
N ARG A 387 28.81 0.47 -12.49
CA ARG A 387 28.59 -0.15 -11.18
C ARG A 387 28.99 0.75 -10.01
N ARG A 388 30.00 1.62 -10.18
CA ARG A 388 30.42 2.60 -9.15
C ARG A 388 29.37 3.69 -8.95
N SER A 389 28.70 4.12 -10.02
CA SER A 389 27.60 5.09 -9.94
C SER A 389 26.37 4.52 -9.28
N VAL A 390 26.02 3.27 -9.59
CA VAL A 390 24.95 2.55 -8.90
C VAL A 390 25.26 2.39 -7.42
N TRP A 391 26.49 2.04 -7.06
CA TRP A 391 26.87 1.92 -5.66
C TRP A 391 26.78 3.26 -4.89
N ARG A 392 27.13 4.38 -5.52
CA ARG A 392 27.04 5.72 -4.90
C ARG A 392 25.64 6.31 -4.87
N ARG A 393 24.85 6.10 -5.93
CA ARG A 393 23.54 6.78 -6.13
C ARG A 393 22.34 5.85 -5.97
N GLY A 394 22.58 4.56 -5.78
CA GLY A 394 21.55 3.52 -5.68
C GLY A 394 20.99 3.10 -7.03
N ALA A 395 19.79 2.52 -7.03
CA ALA A 395 19.07 2.14 -8.25
C ALA A 395 18.80 3.38 -9.13
N HIS A 396 18.80 3.19 -10.45
CA HIS A 396 18.53 4.24 -11.42
C HIS A 396 17.24 3.92 -12.19
N ALA A 397 16.46 4.95 -12.46
CA ALA A 397 15.35 4.91 -13.40
C ALA A 397 15.55 6.02 -14.43
N VAL A 398 15.27 5.71 -15.70
CA VAL A 398 15.49 6.63 -16.82
C VAL A 398 14.18 6.86 -17.56
N TRP A 399 13.91 8.13 -17.87
CA TRP A 399 12.79 8.59 -18.68
C TRP A 399 13.32 9.31 -19.92
N THR A 400 12.55 9.21 -21.00
CA THR A 400 12.74 9.95 -22.24
C THR A 400 11.78 11.15 -22.25
N SER A 401 12.35 12.34 -22.41
CA SER A 401 11.55 13.56 -22.63
C SER A 401 10.91 13.54 -24.02
N ARG A 402 9.84 14.33 -24.21
CA ARG A 402 9.23 14.53 -25.55
C ARG A 402 10.21 15.10 -26.57
N ASN A 403 11.25 15.79 -26.10
CA ASN A 403 12.28 16.41 -26.93
C ASN A 403 13.48 15.49 -27.20
N GLY A 404 13.45 14.24 -26.71
CA GLY A 404 14.57 13.29 -26.83
C GLY A 404 15.61 13.37 -25.70
N ASP A 405 15.48 14.32 -24.77
CA ASP A 405 16.39 14.43 -23.63
C ASP A 405 16.22 13.27 -22.63
N LEU A 406 17.34 12.79 -22.10
CA LEU A 406 17.39 11.79 -21.04
C LEU A 406 17.19 12.45 -19.67
N VAL A 407 16.18 11.99 -18.93
CA VAL A 407 15.98 12.34 -17.52
C VAL A 407 16.27 11.12 -16.68
N VAL A 408 17.34 11.17 -15.87
CA VAL A 408 17.74 10.08 -14.98
C VAL A 408 17.46 10.49 -13.55
N LYS A 409 16.74 9.65 -12.79
CA LYS A 409 16.58 9.82 -11.34
C LYS A 409 17.17 8.63 -10.61
N THR A 410 17.75 8.92 -9.45
CA THR A 410 18.42 7.91 -8.62
C THR A 410 17.75 7.75 -7.27
N ALA A 411 17.84 6.56 -6.69
CA ALA A 411 17.22 6.27 -5.40
C ALA A 411 17.75 7.19 -4.28
N ASN A 412 19.05 7.49 -4.27
CA ASN A 412 19.67 8.32 -3.24
C ASN A 412 19.37 9.82 -3.43
N GLU A 413 19.13 10.28 -4.66
CA GLU A 413 18.67 11.65 -4.91
C GLU A 413 17.29 11.90 -4.29
N ILE A 414 16.38 10.92 -4.39
CA ILE A 414 15.03 11.02 -3.82
C ILE A 414 15.05 10.81 -2.29
N ARG A 415 15.85 9.87 -1.79
CA ARG A 415 15.89 9.53 -0.35
C ARG A 415 16.83 10.40 0.49
N GLY A 416 17.70 11.17 -0.17
CA GLY A 416 18.83 11.89 0.41
C GLY A 416 20.06 11.00 0.58
N ASP A 417 21.24 11.62 0.61
CA ASP A 417 22.52 10.97 0.90
C ASP A 417 22.63 10.70 2.41
N ARG A 418 22.43 9.45 2.84
CA ARG A 418 22.47 9.06 4.24
C ARG A 418 23.78 8.31 4.57
N PRO A 419 24.33 8.46 5.78
CA PRO A 419 25.57 7.79 6.18
C PRO A 419 25.56 6.26 6.00
N TRP A 420 24.41 5.60 6.17
CA TRP A 420 24.24 4.15 5.99
C TRP A 420 23.83 3.73 4.56
N THR A 421 23.54 4.68 3.67
CA THR A 421 23.34 4.42 2.23
C THR A 421 24.63 4.58 1.43
N ARG A 422 25.66 5.19 2.02
CA ARG A 422 27.03 5.10 1.54
C ARG A 422 27.52 3.70 1.89
N GLY A 423 27.52 2.80 0.90
CA GLY A 423 28.05 1.45 1.09
C GLY A 423 29.47 1.50 1.67
N GLY A 424 29.79 0.53 2.54
CA GLY A 424 31.17 0.22 2.91
C GLY A 424 31.88 -0.57 1.81
#